data_AF-A0A1H6C7P1-F1
#
_entry.id   AF-A0A1H6C7P1-F1
#
_cell.length_a   1.000
_cell.length_b   1.000
_cell.length_c   1.000
_cell.angle_alpha   90.00
_cell.angle_beta   90.00
_cell.angle_gamma   90.00
#
_symmetry.space_group_name_H-M   'P 1'
#
loop_
_entity.id
_entity.type
_entity.pdbx_description
1 polymer ?
#
loop_
_entity_poly.entity_id
_entity_poly.type
_entity_poly.pdbx_seq_one_letter_code
_entity_poly.pdbx_strand_id
1 'polypeptide(L)' 'MDGRLLALKLNKQFPGWDWIAEVAEKAGETRDKVEWHLQEDMDPPANIERAAQELLRSSLPEDVFQ' A
#
# COMPACT_ATOMS: atom_id res chain seq x y z
N MET A 1 4.47 10.47 -2.66
CA MET A 1 3.04 10.28 -2.96
C MET A 1 2.36 10.19 -1.62
N ASP A 2 1.30 10.96 -1.36
CA ASP A 2 0.67 11.02 -0.03
C ASP A 2 0.20 9.63 0.46
N GLY A 3 0.57 9.27 1.69
CA GLY A 3 0.24 8.01 2.35
C GLY A 3 -1.26 7.74 2.39
N ARG A 4 -2.07 8.78 2.64
CA ARG A 4 -3.53 8.67 2.64
C ARG A 4 -4.09 8.29 1.28
N LEU A 5 -3.53 8.83 0.20
CA LEU A 5 -3.96 8.49 -1.17
C LEU A 5 -3.65 7.02 -1.49
N LEU A 6 -2.51 6.50 -1.02
CA LEU A 6 -2.14 5.09 -1.14
C LEU A 6 -3.12 4.18 -0.37
N ALA A 7 -3.46 4.53 0.87
CA ALA A 7 -4.43 3.79 1.68
C ALA A 7 -5.80 3.71 1.01
N LEU A 8 -6.29 4.82 0.42
CA LEU A 8 -7.56 4.84 -0.30
C LEU A 8 -7.56 3.94 -1.54
N LYS A 9 -6.45 3.90 -2.28
CA LYS A 9 -6.30 3.01 -3.44
C LYS A 9 -6.30 1.54 -3.01
N LEU A 10 -5.55 1.20 -1.95
CA LEU A 10 -5.47 -0.16 -1.42
C LEU A 10 -6.82 -0.64 -0.89
N ASN A 11 -7.53 0.19 -0.11
CA ASN A 11 -8.88 -0.12 0.37
C ASN A 11 -9.89 -0.34 -0.77
N LYS A 12 -9.78 0.45 -1.85
CA LYS A 12 -10.65 0.28 -3.03
C LYS A 12 -10.35 -1.00 -3.80
N GLN A 13 -9.07 -1.35 -3.92
CA GLN A 13 -8.61 -2.50 -4.70
C GLN A 13 -8.78 -3.83 -3.94
N PHE A 14 -8.63 -3.80 -2.61
CA PHE A 14 -8.64 -4.98 -1.74
C PHE A 14 -9.64 -4.83 -0.58
N PRO A 15 -10.95 -4.67 -0.86
CA PRO A 15 -11.95 -4.50 0.19
C PRO A 15 -12.04 -5.76 1.05
N GLY A 16 -11.92 -5.59 2.38
CA GLY A 16 -11.99 -6.69 3.35
C GLY A 16 -10.75 -7.57 3.41
N TRP A 17 -9.69 -7.24 2.65
CA TRP A 17 -8.40 -7.93 2.73
C TRP A 17 -7.45 -7.15 3.63
N ASP A 18 -6.62 -7.86 4.40
CA ASP A 18 -5.66 -7.25 5.31
C ASP A 18 -4.38 -6.81 4.57
N TRP A 19 -4.54 -5.89 3.63
CA TRP A 19 -3.45 -5.36 2.81
C TRP A 19 -2.38 -4.63 3.64
N ILE A 20 -2.71 -4.20 4.87
CA ILE A 20 -1.73 -3.61 5.80
C ILE A 20 -0.70 -4.69 6.21
N ALA A 21 -1.13 -5.94 6.44
CA ALA A 21 -0.22 -7.05 6.74
C ALA A 21 0.79 -7.26 5.61
N GLU A 22 0.28 -7.33 4.38
CA GLU A 22 1.05 -7.61 3.18
C GLU A 22 2.07 -6.49 2.89
N VAL A 23 1.66 -5.23 3.06
CA VAL A 23 2.56 -4.08 2.92
C VAL A 23 3.62 -4.10 4.01
N ALA A 24 3.26 -4.40 5.26
CA ALA A 24 4.20 -4.50 6.38
C ALA A 24 5.25 -5.60 6.15
N GLU A 25 4.83 -6.79 5.72
CA GLU A 25 5.72 -7.90 5.40
C GLU A 25 6.67 -7.54 4.25
N LYS A 26 6.15 -7.00 3.14
CA LYS A 26 6.97 -6.60 1.98
C LYS A 26 7.91 -5.44 2.28
N ALA A 27 7.50 -4.50 3.12
CA ALA A 27 8.31 -3.35 3.50
C ALA A 27 9.37 -3.70 4.56
N GLY A 28 9.23 -4.85 5.23
CA GLY A 28 10.07 -5.23 6.38
C GLY A 28 9.81 -4.37 7.61
N GLU A 29 8.57 -3.90 7.79
CA GLU A 29 8.18 -2.95 8.83
C GLU A 29 7.06 -3.51 9.70
N THR A 30 6.80 -2.88 10.84
CA THR A 30 5.67 -3.24 11.70
C THR A 30 4.36 -2.71 11.12
N ARG A 31 3.26 -3.41 11.40
CA ARG A 31 1.91 -2.98 11.02
C ARG A 31 1.60 -1.57 11.51
N ASP A 32 1.85 -1.30 12.79
CA ASP A 32 1.58 0.01 13.40
C ASP A 32 2.30 1.14 12.67
N LYS A 33 3.55 0.88 12.25
CA LYS A 33 4.34 1.87 11.49
C LYS A 33 3.76 2.09 10.09
N VAL A 34 3.36 1.02 9.40
CA VAL A 34 2.70 1.12 8.08
C VAL A 34 1.38 1.85 8.19
N GLU A 35 0.54 1.46 9.15
CA GLU A 35 -0.77 2.06 9.39
C GLU A 35 -0.65 3.56 9.70
N TRP A 36 0.28 3.94 10.58
CA TRP A 36 0.52 5.34 10.89
C TRP A 36 0.92 6.15 9.64
N HIS A 37 1.91 5.69 8.87
CA HIS A 37 2.35 6.41 7.67
C HIS A 37 1.30 6.46 6.54
N LEU A 38 0.33 5.56 6.55
CA LEU A 38 -0.74 5.51 5.55
C LEU A 38 -2.03 6.23 6.02
N GLN A 39 -2.13 6.60 7.30
CA GLN A 39 -3.22 7.41 7.85
C GLN A 39 -2.89 8.91 7.86
N GLU A 40 -1.61 9.26 7.99
CA GLU A 40 -1.15 10.64 8.01
C GLU A 40 -1.01 11.23 6.59
N ASP A 41 -1.29 12.52 6.45
CA ASP A 41 -1.09 13.28 5.19
C ASP A 41 0.41 13.61 5.01
N MET A 42 1.26 12.58 4.97
CA MET A 42 2.70 12.67 4.80
C MET A 42 3.21 11.66 3.77
N ASP A 43 4.40 11.91 3.23
CA ASP A 43 5.06 10.92 2.37
C ASP A 43 5.53 9.72 3.23
N PRO A 44 5.07 8.50 2.93
CA PRO A 44 5.53 7.31 3.63
C PRO A 44 6.99 7.02 3.26
N PRO A 45 7.74 6.33 4.14
CA PRO A 45 9.06 5.78 3.83
C PRO A 45 9.07 5.03 2.49
N ALA A 46 10.15 5.18 1.73
CA ALA A 46 10.23 4.67 0.37
C ALA A 46 10.00 3.14 0.26
N ASN A 47 10.33 2.37 1.30
CA ASN A 47 10.03 0.94 1.37
C ASN A 47 8.53 0.65 1.49
N ILE A 48 7.81 1.44 2.30
CA ILE A 48 6.34 1.33 2.45
C ILE A 48 5.65 1.77 1.17
N GLU A 49 6.07 2.89 0.56
CA GLU A 49 5.55 3.35 -0.72
C GLU A 49 5.73 2.29 -1.81
N ARG A 50 6.94 1.74 -1.94
CA ARG A 50 7.25 0.71 -2.93
C ARG A 50 6.42 -0.56 -2.71
N ALA A 51 6.34 -1.06 -1.48
CA ALA A 51 5.57 -2.27 -1.16
C ALA A 51 4.07 -2.11 -1.50
N ALA A 52 3.49 -0.96 -1.17
CA ALA A 52 2.11 -0.64 -1.50
C ALA A 52 1.87 -0.52 -3.01
N GLN A 53 2.79 0.10 -3.75
CA GLN A 53 2.69 0.19 -5.22
C GLN A 53 2.85 -1.16 -5.91
N GLU A 54 3.76 -2.01 -5.42
CA GLU A 54 3.92 -3.39 -5.91
C GLU A 54 2.64 -4.19 -5.69
N LEU A 55 2.05 -4.11 -4.49
CA LEU A 55 0.79 -4.79 -4.19
C LEU A 55 -0.34 -4.33 -5.11
N LEU A 56 -0.48 -3.02 -5.33
CA LEU A 56 -1.47 -2.47 -6.28
C LEU A 56 -1.25 -3.01 -7.70
N ARG A 57 0.01 -3.07 -8.16
CA ARG A 57 0.37 -3.59 -9.49
C ARG A 57 0.08 -5.08 -9.63
N SER A 58 0.31 -5.88 -8.58
CA SER A 58 0.07 -7.32 -8.59
C SER A 58 -1.41 -7.72 -8.67
N SER A 59 -2.34 -6.80 -8.40
CA SER A 59 -3.79 -7.07 -8.57
C SER A 59 -4.40 -6.47 -9.83
N LEU A 60 -3.65 -5.64 -10.55
CA LEU A 60 -4.07 -5.22 -11.88
C LEU A 60 -3.90 -6.43 -12.81
N PRO A 61 -4.95 -6.85 -13.55
CA PRO A 61 -4.75 -7.80 -14.64
C PRO A 61 -3.70 -7.22 -15.61
N GLU A 62 -2.80 -8.06 -16.11
CA GLU A 62 -1.69 -7.68 -17.00
C GLU A 62 -2.16 -6.94 -18.28
N ASP A 63 -3.47 -6.93 -18.57
CA ASP A 63 -4.11 -6.34 -19.75
C ASP A 63 -4.31 -4.81 -19.74
N VAL A 64 -3.93 -4.08 -18.68
CA VAL A 64 -4.14 -2.61 -18.63
C VAL A 64 -3.10 -1.83 -19.46
N PHE A 65 -2.11 -2.50 -20.06
CA PHE A 65 -1.04 -1.86 -20.84
C PHE A 65 -0.79 -2.43 -22.25
N GLN A 66 -1.80 -3.04 -22.91
CA GLN A 66 -1.74 -3.35 -24.36
C GLN A 66 -2.43 -2.30 -25.22
#